data_AF-A0A9P6J4D8-F1
#
_entry.id   AF-A0A9P6J4D8-F1
#
_cell.length_a   1.000
_cell.length_b   1.000
_cell.length_c   1.000
_cell.angle_alpha   90.00
_cell.angle_beta   90.00
_cell.angle_gamma   90.00
#
_symmetry.space_group_name_H-M   'P 1'
#
loop_
_entity.id
_entity.type
_entity.pdbx_description
1 polymer ?
#
loop_
_entity_poly.entity_id
_entity_poly.type
_entity_poly.pdbx_seq_one_letter_code
_entity_poly.pdbx_strand_id
1 'polypeptide(L)'
;MTVLLLPDRLSLLRFPREDLEHCSHAILKHILFRDYRKGREPLFSYVDNSLEISIFGDAEALSRNFVKEQCPSIEISSHVYRALQVDN
;
A
#
# COMPACT_ATOMS: atom_id res chain seq x y z
N MET A 1 15.51 16.15 18.31
CA MET A 1 15.17 14.78 17.88
C MET A 1 13.93 14.31 18.62
N THR A 2 12.80 14.34 17.92
CA THR A 2 11.50 13.91 18.42
C THR A 2 11.05 12.69 17.61
N VAL A 3 10.52 11.67 18.28
CA VAL A 3 9.96 10.48 17.62
C VAL A 3 8.44 10.50 17.82
N LEU A 4 7.70 10.51 16.72
CA LEU A 4 6.24 10.53 16.70
C LEU A 4 5.71 9.22 16.12
N LEU A 5 4.81 8.56 16.85
CA LEU A 5 4.09 7.40 16.33
C LEU A 5 2.90 7.89 15.49
N LEU A 6 2.90 7.57 14.21
CA LEU A 6 1.81 7.92 13.32
C LEU A 6 0.58 7.00 13.54
N PRO A 7 -0.64 7.52 13.31
CA PRO A 7 -1.86 6.74 13.47
C PRO A 7 -2.05 5.69 12.37
N ASP A 8 -1.30 5.78 11.28
CA ASP A 8 -1.40 4.92 10.10
C ASP A 8 -1.19 3.44 10.42
N ARG A 9 -2.08 2.60 9.86
CA ARG A 9 -2.01 1.14 9.93
C ARG A 9 -1.64 0.62 8.54
N LEU A 10 -0.40 0.19 8.38
CA LEU A 10 0.17 -0.10 7.08
C LEU A 10 0.29 -1.61 6.85
N SER A 11 0.19 -2.04 5.60
CA SER A 11 0.52 -3.39 5.18
C SER A 11 1.37 -3.35 3.91
N LEU A 12 2.04 -4.47 3.64
CA LEU A 12 2.85 -4.70 2.44
C LEU A 12 2.09 -5.63 1.51
N LEU A 13 1.86 -5.21 0.28
CA LEU A 13 1.36 -6.02 -0.82
C LEU A 13 2.49 -6.23 -1.82
N ARG A 14 2.63 -7.44 -2.36
CA ARG A 14 3.55 -7.77 -3.44
C ARG A 14 2.89 -8.66 -4.49
N PHE A 15 3.32 -8.54 -5.75
CA PHE A 15 2.92 -9.41 -6.85
C PHE A 15 3.95 -9.36 -7.99
N PRO A 16 4.01 -10.39 -8.86
CA PRO A 16 4.90 -10.42 -10.01
C PRO A 16 4.66 -9.24 -10.96
N ARG A 17 5.72 -8.71 -11.55
CA ARG A 17 5.60 -7.53 -12.45
C ARG A 17 4.71 -7.78 -13.67
N GLU A 18 4.67 -9.01 -14.16
CA GLU A 18 3.80 -9.46 -15.26
C GLU A 18 2.31 -9.27 -14.98
N ASP A 19 1.91 -9.22 -13.70
CA ASP A 19 0.53 -9.02 -13.27
C ASP A 19 0.14 -7.55 -13.06
N LEU A 20 1.00 -6.60 -13.45
CA LEU A 20 0.75 -5.17 -13.31
C LEU A 20 -0.57 -4.73 -13.95
N GLU A 21 -0.90 -5.23 -15.13
CA GLU A 21 -2.15 -4.85 -15.81
C GLU A 21 -3.39 -5.20 -14.97
N HIS A 22 -3.38 -6.36 -14.32
CA HIS A 22 -4.46 -6.80 -13.42
C HIS A 22 -4.61 -5.90 -12.19
N CYS A 23 -3.49 -5.38 -11.69
CA CYS A 23 -3.46 -4.54 -10.49
C CYS A 23 -3.61 -3.03 -10.80
N SER A 24 -3.47 -2.62 -12.05
CA SER A 24 -3.35 -1.21 -12.45
C SER A 24 -4.54 -0.36 -12.01
N HIS A 25 -5.76 -0.87 -12.16
CA HIS A 25 -6.95 -0.14 -11.72
C HIS A 25 -6.96 0.10 -10.20
N ALA A 26 -6.61 -0.90 -9.40
CA ALA A 26 -6.53 -0.78 -7.94
C ALA A 26 -5.43 0.21 -7.52
N ILE A 27 -4.28 0.18 -8.19
CA ILE A 27 -3.16 1.10 -7.98
C ILE A 27 -3.58 2.54 -8.29
N LEU A 28 -4.14 2.79 -9.49
CA LEU A 28 -4.57 4.12 -9.90
C LEU A 28 -5.69 4.66 -9.00
N LYS A 29 -6.62 3.82 -8.57
CA LYS A 29 -7.62 4.18 -7.55
C LYS A 29 -6.98 4.66 -6.27
N HIS A 30 -5.93 3.98 -5.80
CA HIS A 30 -5.19 4.34 -4.60
C HIS A 30 -4.32 5.59 -4.74
N ILE A 31 -3.84 5.92 -5.95
CA ILE A 31 -2.99 7.10 -6.17
C ILE A 31 -3.83 8.33 -6.48
N LEU A 32 -4.79 8.21 -7.40
CA LEU A 32 -5.52 9.35 -7.98
C LEU A 32 -6.83 9.66 -7.27
N PHE A 33 -7.52 8.64 -6.76
CA PHE A 33 -8.86 8.76 -6.17
C PHE A 33 -8.82 8.62 -4.65
N ARG A 34 -7.78 9.16 -4.03
CA ARG A 34 -7.58 9.12 -2.58
C ARG A 34 -8.72 9.85 -1.89
N ASP A 35 -9.43 9.09 -1.06
CA ASP A 35 -10.37 9.62 -0.10
C ASP A 35 -9.53 10.21 1.03
N TYR A 36 -9.30 11.53 1.03
CA TYR A 36 -8.58 12.24 2.10
C TYR A 36 -9.38 12.18 3.40
N ARG A 37 -9.43 11.00 4.01
CA ARG A 37 -10.09 10.81 5.30
C ARG A 37 -9.30 11.63 6.32
N LYS A 38 -9.86 12.78 6.72
CA LYS A 38 -9.39 13.64 7.81
C LYS A 38 -8.17 14.51 7.52
N GLY A 39 -8.01 15.00 6.29
CA GLY A 39 -7.06 16.08 5.98
C GLY A 39 -5.57 15.73 6.12
N ARG A 40 -5.24 14.43 6.19
CA ARG A 40 -3.86 13.92 6.09
C ARG A 40 -3.71 13.10 4.82
N GLU A 41 -2.55 13.22 4.18
CA GLU A 41 -2.17 12.32 3.10
C GLU A 41 -1.81 10.95 3.70
N PRO A 42 -2.48 9.86 3.27
CA PRO A 42 -2.13 8.53 3.74
C PRO A 42 -0.75 8.14 3.21
N LEU A 43 0.04 7.46 4.04
CA LEU A 43 1.32 6.91 3.62
C LEU A 43 1.11 5.87 2.52
N PHE A 44 1.82 6.04 1.41
CA PHE A 44 1.80 5.14 0.27
C PHE A 44 3.16 5.12 -0.40
N SER A 45 3.71 3.93 -0.61
CA SER A 45 4.96 3.70 -1.31
C SER A 45 4.74 2.64 -2.37
N TYR A 46 5.18 2.93 -3.59
CA TYR A 46 5.16 2.01 -4.72
C TYR A 46 6.61 1.76 -5.16
N VAL A 47 6.99 0.50 -5.27
CA VAL A 47 8.32 0.07 -5.70
C VAL A 47 8.16 -0.95 -6.81
N ASP A 48 8.70 -0.66 -7.98
CA ASP A 48 8.80 -1.57 -9.13
C ASP A 48 10.27 -1.99 -9.26
N ASN A 49 10.53 -3.29 -9.15
CA ASN A 49 11.84 -3.87 -9.38
C ASN A 49 11.82 -4.80 -10.60
N SER A 50 12.92 -5.50 -10.88
CA SER A 50 13.02 -6.34 -12.07
C SER A 50 12.11 -7.58 -12.06
N LEU A 51 11.59 -7.99 -10.90
CA LEU A 51 10.84 -9.24 -10.71
C LEU A 51 9.43 -9.02 -10.19
N GLU A 52 9.26 -8.08 -9.27
CA GLU A 52 8.02 -7.86 -8.54
C GLU A 52 7.72 -6.38 -8.34
N ILE A 53 6.45 -6.13 -8.06
CA ILE A 53 5.94 -4.85 -7.61
C ILE A 53 5.58 -4.99 -6.14
N SER A 54 6.06 -4.06 -5.33
CA SER A 54 5.82 -3.98 -3.90
C SER A 54 5.12 -2.65 -3.56
N ILE A 55 4.02 -2.73 -2.82
CA ILE A 55 3.22 -1.58 -2.40
C ILE A 55 3.09 -1.59 -0.88
N PHE A 56 3.49 -0.49 -0.26
CA PHE A 56 3.26 -0.24 1.15
C PHE A 56 2.19 0.83 1.30
N GLY A 57 1.15 0.55 2.08
CA GLY A 57 0.03 1.49 2.21
C GLY A 57 -0.97 1.06 3.27
N ASP A 58 -2.08 1.79 3.37
CA ASP A 58 -3.14 1.51 4.35
C ASP A 58 -3.67 0.08 4.24
N ALA A 59 -3.63 -0.66 5.35
CA ALA A 59 -3.94 -2.09 5.38
C ALA A 59 -5.39 -2.39 5.00
N GLU A 60 -6.35 -1.54 5.40
CA GLU A 60 -7.76 -1.72 5.08
C GLU A 60 -8.00 -1.48 3.59
N ALA A 61 -7.41 -0.41 3.05
CA ALA A 61 -7.56 -0.05 1.65
C ALA A 61 -6.83 -1.04 0.72
N LEU A 62 -5.69 -1.61 1.12
CA LEU A 62 -5.04 -2.68 0.36
C LEU A 62 -5.92 -3.94 0.31
N SER A 63 -6.37 -4.44 1.46
CA SER A 63 -7.22 -5.64 1.53
C SER A 63 -8.56 -5.52 0.81
N ARG A 64 -9.14 -4.30 0.76
CA ARG A 64 -10.40 -4.06 0.04
C ARG A 64 -10.22 -3.90 -1.47
N ASN A 65 -9.17 -3.22 -1.92
CA ASN A 65 -9.01 -2.84 -3.32
C ASN A 65 -8.21 -3.86 -4.14
N PHE A 66 -7.40 -4.71 -3.49
CA PHE A 66 -6.57 -5.73 -4.14
C PHE A 66 -7.10 -7.11 -3.79
N VAL A 67 -7.88 -7.68 -4.71
CA VAL A 67 -8.68 -8.89 -4.50
C VAL A 67 -8.00 -10.06 -5.19
N LYS A 68 -7.74 -11.16 -4.48
CA LYS A 68 -6.97 -12.31 -4.99
C LYS A 68 -7.63 -12.98 -6.20
N GLU A 69 -8.95 -12.90 -6.28
CA GLU A 69 -9.75 -13.41 -7.39
C GLU A 69 -9.42 -12.71 -8.71
N GLN A 70 -8.91 -11.48 -8.68
CA GLN A 70 -8.51 -10.71 -9.86
C GLN A 70 -7.02 -10.88 -10.20
N CYS A 71 -6.19 -11.22 -9.21
CA CYS A 71 -4.77 -11.46 -9.38
C CYS A 71 -4.30 -12.50 -8.33
N PRO A 72 -4.26 -13.79 -8.70
CA PRO A 72 -3.97 -14.87 -7.76
C PRO A 72 -2.59 -14.76 -7.10
N SER A 73 -1.64 -14.17 -7.82
CA SER A 73 -0.25 -13.95 -7.40
C SER A 73 -0.09 -12.85 -6.35
N ILE A 74 -1.17 -12.15 -5.96
CA ILE A 74 -1.10 -11.13 -4.92
C ILE A 74 -0.84 -11.77 -3.55
N GLU A 75 0.19 -11.26 -2.89
CA GLU A 75 0.49 -11.55 -1.51
C GLU A 75 0.36 -10.28 -0.66
N ILE A 76 -0.64 -10.24 0.21
CA ILE A 76 -0.78 -9.21 1.24
C ILE A 76 -0.20 -9.76 2.54
N SER A 77 0.70 -8.99 3.16
CA SER A 77 1.28 -9.32 4.46
C SER A 77 0.19 -9.43 5.52
N SER A 78 0.24 -10.51 6.30
CA SER A 78 -0.61 -10.69 7.48
C SER A 78 -0.25 -9.73 8.63
N HIS A 79 0.90 -9.07 8.55
CA HIS A 79 1.37 -8.14 9.56
C HIS A 79 0.87 -6.72 9.28
N VAL A 80 0.46 -6.04 10.35
CA VAL A 80 0.14 -4.61 10.31
C VAL A 80 1.30 -3.84 10.93
N TYR A 81 1.83 -2.90 10.16
CA TYR A 81 2.94 -2.03 10.56
C TYR A 81 2.41 -0.69 11.05
N ARG A 82 3.20 -0.01 11.88
CA ARG A 82 2.98 1.37 12.32
C ARG A 82 4.16 2.22 11.87
N ALA A 83 3.88 3.42 11.39
CA ALA A 83 4.93 4.34 10.96
C ALA A 83 5.44 5.18 12.14
N LEU A 84 6.75 5.34 12.21
CA LEU A 84 7.44 6.25 13.11
C LEU A 84 8.01 7.40 12.29
N GLN A 85 7.67 8.63 12.67
CA GLN A 85 8.28 9.84 12.12
C GLN A 85 9.37 10.31 13.08
N VAL A 86 10.55 10.59 12.55
CA VAL A 86 11.69 11.10 13.32
C VAL A 86 11.99 12.50 12.79
N ASP A 87 11.77 13.50 13.64
CA ASP A 87 12.08 14.90 13.34
C ASP A 87 13.37 15.29 14.08
N ASN A 88 14.36 15.85 13.36
CA ASN A 88 15.65 16.25 13.94
C ASN A 88 15.52 17.49 14.83
#